data_AF-A0A9P0PZK6-F1
#
_entry.id   AF-A0A9P0PZK6-F1
#
_cell.length_a   1.000
_cell.length_b   1.000
_cell.length_c   1.000
_cell.angle_alpha   90.00
_cell.angle_beta   90.00
_cell.angle_gamma   90.00
#
_symmetry.space_group_name_H-M   'P 1'
#
loop_
_entity.id
_entity.type
_entity.pdbx_description
1 polymer ?
#
loop_
_entity_poly.entity_id
_entity_poly.type
_entity_poly.pdbx_seq_one_letter_code
_entity_poly.pdbx_strand_id
1 'polypeptide(L)'
;MRARAGFERRCCEVEGMSLIAPSAQRDLKRSAHPPGPGRCKGKSKAIKCPSIQYHLAGTKKVQQELCKPGVLELFFDDAKKLESIRELFVGIYGLEFDDAGNQAVQLAIRNPERYVLKPQREGGGNNIYGFKIKDAIMGMKDSKERTAWILMEKICPPLTRGYVVRPGGPKVPPLSNLVSELGIFGVIIGDAEHIMVNKQVGHMLRTKDATADEGGVASGLGTLDGPFLVDD
;
A
#
# COMPACT_ATOMS: atom_id res chain seq x y z
N MET A 1 -24.52 25.00 5.93
CA MET A 1 -23.08 25.02 6.26
C MET A 1 -22.36 24.16 5.25
N ARG A 2 -21.68 24.78 4.27
CA ARG A 2 -20.93 24.09 3.22
C ARG A 2 -19.59 23.67 3.80
N ALA A 3 -19.36 22.36 3.94
CA ALA A 3 -18.04 21.84 4.27
C ALA A 3 -17.20 21.84 2.98
N ARG A 4 -16.18 22.70 2.93
CA ARG A 4 -15.11 22.62 1.94
C ARG A 4 -14.26 21.39 2.27
N ALA A 5 -14.35 20.34 1.46
CA ALA A 5 -13.37 19.25 1.51
C ALA A 5 -12.31 19.55 0.44
N GLY A 6 -11.29 20.33 0.83
CA GLY A 6 -10.07 20.42 0.04
C GLY A 6 -9.43 19.03 0.00
N PHE A 7 -9.19 18.52 -1.21
CA PHE A 7 -8.54 17.23 -1.45
C PHE A 7 -7.02 17.38 -1.18
N GLU A 8 -6.64 17.60 0.09
CA GLU A 8 -5.24 17.79 0.48
C GLU A 8 -4.52 16.44 0.55
N ARG A 9 -3.59 16.25 -0.41
CA ARG A 9 -2.61 15.15 -0.55
C ARG A 9 -3.21 13.78 -0.90
N ARG A 10 -3.05 13.41 -2.17
CA ARG A 10 -3.29 12.06 -2.68
C ARG A 10 -2.08 11.20 -2.31
N CYS A 11 -2.29 9.98 -1.82
CA CYS A 11 -1.23 8.98 -1.78
C CYS A 11 -1.73 7.69 -2.39
N CYS A 12 -0.92 7.10 -3.27
CA CYS A 12 -1.17 5.78 -3.79
C CYS A 12 -0.40 4.78 -2.91
N GLU A 13 -1.12 3.95 -2.14
CA GLU A 13 -0.51 2.72 -1.64
C GLU A 13 -0.34 1.76 -2.81
N VAL A 14 0.90 1.42 -3.16
CA VAL A 14 1.18 0.39 -4.16
C VAL A 14 0.94 -0.96 -3.49
N GLU A 15 -0.27 -1.50 -3.61
CA GLU A 15 -0.55 -2.89 -3.28
C GLU A 15 -0.48 -3.73 -4.56
N GLY A 16 0.59 -4.53 -4.70
CA GLY A 16 0.76 -5.47 -5.80
C GLY A 16 -0.24 -6.62 -5.72
N MET A 17 -1.49 -6.41 -6.13
CA MET A 17 -2.50 -7.47 -6.12
C MET A 17 -2.34 -8.35 -7.37
N SER A 18 -1.73 -9.54 -7.24
CA SER A 18 -1.84 -10.57 -8.27
C SER A 18 -3.22 -11.22 -8.18
N LEU A 19 -4.14 -10.88 -9.08
CA LEU A 19 -5.41 -11.58 -9.21
C LEU A 19 -5.13 -12.96 -9.84
N ILE A 20 -5.13 -14.02 -9.02
CA ILE A 20 -5.28 -15.40 -9.50
C ILE A 20 -6.73 -15.80 -9.26
N ALA A 21 -7.46 -16.13 -10.33
CA ALA A 21 -8.85 -16.56 -10.25
C ALA A 21 -9.00 -17.87 -9.42
N PRO A 22 -10.09 -18.05 -8.66
CA PRO A 22 -10.29 -19.21 -7.78
C PRO A 22 -10.39 -20.57 -8.48
N SER A 23 -10.54 -20.60 -9.81
CA SER A 23 -10.76 -21.84 -10.57
C SER A 23 -9.50 -22.67 -10.83
N ALA A 24 -8.31 -22.16 -10.52
CA ALA A 24 -7.04 -22.86 -10.81
C ALA A 24 -6.51 -23.76 -9.65
N GLN A 25 -7.28 -23.95 -8.57
CA GLN A 25 -6.84 -24.72 -7.38
C GLN A 25 -7.21 -26.21 -7.38
N ARG A 26 -7.94 -26.70 -8.39
CA ARG A 26 -8.24 -28.14 -8.50
C ARG A 26 -7.38 -28.72 -9.62
N ASP A 27 -6.40 -29.51 -9.21
CA ASP A 27 -5.70 -30.57 -9.97
C ASP A 27 -4.18 -30.44 -9.96
N LEU A 28 -3.58 -30.79 -8.82
CA LEU A 28 -2.20 -31.28 -8.76
C LEU A 28 -2.02 -32.21 -7.55
N LYS A 29 -2.54 -33.44 -7.68
CA LYS A 29 -2.06 -34.60 -6.92
C LYS A 29 -1.28 -35.51 -7.86
N ARG A 30 0.06 -35.54 -7.74
CA ARG A 30 0.88 -36.77 -7.82
C ARG A 30 2.33 -36.48 -7.45
N SER A 31 2.94 -37.54 -6.91
CA SER A 31 4.13 -37.59 -6.06
C SER A 31 5.44 -37.28 -6.78
N ALA A 32 6.25 -36.42 -6.15
CA ALA A 32 7.69 -36.55 -5.93
C ALA A 32 8.09 -35.28 -5.16
N HIS A 33 8.82 -35.38 -4.04
CA HIS A 33 9.22 -34.23 -3.23
C HIS A 33 10.02 -33.21 -4.08
N PRO A 34 9.49 -32.00 -4.35
CA PRO A 34 10.22 -30.99 -5.10
C PRO A 34 10.74 -29.87 -4.16
N PRO A 35 11.76 -29.11 -4.59
CA PRO A 35 12.11 -27.84 -3.94
C PRO A 35 10.89 -26.91 -3.93
N GLY A 36 10.77 -26.09 -2.89
CA GLY A 36 9.56 -25.29 -2.61
C GLY A 36 8.99 -24.53 -3.84
N PRO A 37 7.66 -24.38 -3.92
CA PRO A 37 6.91 -24.02 -5.13
C PRO A 37 7.30 -22.68 -5.79
N GLY A 38 7.99 -21.78 -5.06
CA GLY A 38 8.46 -20.50 -5.60
C GLY A 38 9.72 -20.60 -6.46
N ARG A 39 10.61 -21.57 -6.22
CA ARG A 39 11.94 -21.62 -6.87
C ARG A 39 11.88 -22.12 -8.31
N CYS A 40 10.91 -22.97 -8.65
CA CYS A 40 10.75 -23.53 -10.00
C CYS A 40 10.15 -22.53 -11.01
N LYS A 41 9.33 -21.57 -10.55
CA LYS A 41 8.68 -20.59 -11.45
C LYS A 41 9.65 -19.57 -12.03
N GLY A 42 10.71 -19.21 -11.31
CA GLY A 42 11.73 -18.26 -11.79
C GLY A 42 12.50 -18.72 -13.02
N LYS A 43 12.63 -20.05 -13.22
CA LYS A 43 13.37 -20.66 -14.35
C LYS A 43 12.48 -21.13 -15.50
N SER A 44 11.16 -21.01 -15.39
CA SER A 44 10.22 -21.38 -16.46
C SER A 44 10.27 -20.36 -17.61
N LYS A 45 9.95 -20.78 -18.84
CA LYS A 45 9.75 -19.87 -20.00
C LYS A 45 8.40 -19.13 -19.99
N ALA A 46 7.50 -19.45 -19.05
CA ALA A 46 6.23 -18.75 -18.92
C ALA A 46 6.45 -17.25 -18.61
N ILE A 47 5.59 -16.39 -19.15
CA ILE A 47 5.50 -14.98 -18.74
C ILE A 47 4.91 -14.94 -17.32
N LYS A 48 5.52 -14.17 -16.42
CA LYS A 48 5.11 -14.08 -15.01
C LYS A 48 4.34 -12.79 -14.78
N CYS A 49 3.36 -12.83 -13.88
CA CYS A 49 2.54 -11.69 -13.49
C CYS A 49 2.34 -11.68 -11.97
N PRO A 50 3.13 -10.92 -11.20
CA PRO A 50 4.33 -10.18 -11.61
C PRO A 50 5.58 -11.06 -11.77
N SER A 51 6.62 -10.55 -12.42
CA SER A 51 7.98 -11.11 -12.29
C SER A 51 8.56 -10.81 -10.90
N ILE A 52 9.68 -11.43 -10.53
CA ILE A 52 10.33 -11.15 -9.23
C ILE A 52 10.79 -9.70 -9.12
N GLN A 53 11.23 -9.09 -10.23
CA GLN A 53 11.65 -7.70 -10.29
C GLN A 53 10.46 -6.77 -9.99
N TYR A 54 9.31 -7.02 -10.62
CA TYR A 54 8.09 -6.25 -10.38
C TYR A 54 7.56 -6.45 -8.95
N HIS A 55 7.68 -7.67 -8.39
CA HIS A 55 7.32 -7.92 -7.01
C HIS A 55 8.20 -7.12 -6.03
N LEU A 56 9.53 -7.10 -6.24
CA LEU A 56 10.45 -6.30 -5.43
C LEU A 56 10.22 -4.79 -5.59
N ALA A 57 9.86 -4.34 -6.79
CA ALA A 57 9.51 -2.94 -7.05
C ALA A 57 8.26 -2.48 -6.27
N GLY A 58 7.37 -3.40 -5.91
CA GLY A 58 6.20 -3.14 -5.07
C GLY A 58 6.49 -3.04 -3.57
N THR A 59 7.73 -3.23 -3.14
CA THR A 59 8.07 -3.17 -1.71
C THR A 59 7.95 -1.75 -1.16
N LYS A 60 7.58 -1.65 0.12
CA LYS A 60 7.48 -0.38 0.85
C LYS A 60 8.84 0.35 0.90
N LYS A 61 9.94 -0.40 0.90
CA LYS A 61 11.29 0.15 0.81
C LYS A 61 11.54 0.85 -0.53
N VAL A 62 11.17 0.23 -1.66
CA VAL A 62 11.28 0.89 -2.97
C VAL A 62 10.39 2.12 -3.04
N GLN A 63 9.16 2.04 -2.53
CA GLN A 63 8.28 3.23 -2.42
C GLN A 63 8.96 4.37 -1.66
N GLN A 64 9.61 4.08 -0.53
CA GLN A 64 10.33 5.07 0.27
C GLN A 64 11.57 5.64 -0.44
N GLU A 65 12.35 4.80 -1.11
CA GLU A 65 13.54 5.24 -1.86
C GLU A 65 13.16 6.14 -3.05
N LEU A 66 12.05 5.85 -3.74
CA LEU A 66 11.54 6.69 -4.83
C LEU A 66 11.16 8.11 -4.36
N CYS A 67 10.86 8.29 -3.07
CA CYS A 67 10.56 9.62 -2.53
C CYS A 67 11.81 10.46 -2.21
N LYS A 68 13.02 9.90 -2.31
CA LYS A 68 14.24 10.67 -2.07
C LYS A 68 14.51 11.64 -3.22
N PRO A 69 15.02 12.86 -2.94
CA PRO A 69 15.41 13.80 -3.98
C PRO A 69 16.39 13.17 -4.98
N GLY A 70 16.16 13.40 -6.28
CA GLY A 70 17.03 12.91 -7.35
C GLY A 70 16.81 11.45 -7.78
N VAL A 71 16.04 10.64 -7.03
CA VAL A 71 15.86 9.21 -7.36
C VAL A 71 14.85 9.00 -8.48
N LEU A 72 13.75 9.75 -8.52
CA LEU A 72 12.76 9.63 -9.60
C LEU A 72 13.36 10.02 -10.95
N GLU A 73 14.27 10.99 -10.97
CA GLU A 73 14.97 11.47 -12.18
C GLU A 73 15.83 10.38 -12.82
N LEU A 74 16.18 9.31 -12.09
CA LEU A 74 16.87 8.16 -12.67
C LEU A 74 15.97 7.31 -13.57
N PHE A 75 14.65 7.49 -13.48
CA PHE A 75 13.64 6.68 -14.18
C PHE A 75 12.75 7.49 -15.14
N PHE A 76 12.71 8.81 -15.01
CA PHE A 76 11.86 9.68 -15.82
C PHE A 76 12.59 10.97 -16.21
N ASP A 77 12.56 11.30 -17.50
CA ASP A 77 13.11 12.55 -18.04
C ASP A 77 12.08 13.69 -18.09
N ASP A 78 10.78 13.37 -18.03
CA ASP A 78 9.69 14.32 -18.19
C ASP A 78 9.40 15.05 -16.88
N ALA A 79 9.81 16.33 -16.82
CA ALA A 79 9.61 17.20 -15.67
C ALA A 79 8.16 17.32 -15.22
N LYS A 80 7.18 17.32 -16.14
CA LYS A 80 5.76 17.43 -15.77
C LYS A 80 5.26 16.15 -15.12
N LYS A 81 5.70 14.99 -15.59
CA LYS A 81 5.37 13.69 -14.97
C LYS A 81 6.04 13.56 -13.61
N LEU A 82 7.30 13.96 -13.49
CA LEU A 82 8.01 13.99 -12.21
C LEU A 82 7.24 14.79 -11.16
N GLU A 83 6.80 16.01 -11.52
CA GLU A 83 6.02 16.84 -10.61
C GLU A 83 4.68 16.19 -10.24
N SER A 84 3.95 15.68 -11.25
CA SER A 84 2.67 14.99 -11.03
C SER A 84 2.80 13.76 -10.12
N ILE A 85 3.92 13.03 -10.19
CA ILE A 85 4.19 11.88 -9.32
C ILE A 85 4.52 12.34 -7.89
N ARG A 86 5.33 13.40 -7.75
CA ARG A 86 5.71 13.94 -6.44
C ARG A 86 4.53 14.47 -5.65
N GLU A 87 3.54 15.05 -6.31
CA GLU A 87 2.28 15.47 -5.68
C GLU A 87 1.52 14.31 -5.01
N LEU A 88 1.78 13.07 -5.42
CA LEU A 88 1.16 11.86 -4.86
C LEU A 88 1.93 11.29 -3.65
N PHE A 89 3.08 11.88 -3.30
CA PHE A 89 3.87 11.40 -2.18
C PHE A 89 3.45 12.07 -0.88
N VAL A 90 3.47 11.27 0.18
CA VAL A 90 3.40 11.74 1.57
C VAL A 90 4.76 11.55 2.21
N GLY A 91 4.97 12.14 3.39
CA GLY A 91 6.22 11.93 4.13
C GLY A 91 6.46 10.44 4.36
N ILE A 92 7.53 9.92 3.80
CA ILE A 92 7.95 8.52 3.94
C ILE A 92 9.44 8.49 4.20
N TYR A 93 9.82 7.82 5.26
CA TYR A 93 11.13 7.93 5.87
C TYR A 93 11.71 6.55 6.08
N GLY A 94 12.97 6.37 5.69
CA GLY A 94 13.75 5.22 6.08
C GLY A 94 14.22 5.34 7.53
N LEU A 95 14.67 4.22 8.11
CA LEU A 95 15.15 4.14 9.49
C LEU A 95 16.62 3.71 9.53
N GLU A 96 17.40 4.09 8.53
CA GLU A 96 18.83 3.79 8.43
C GLU A 96 19.63 4.38 9.59
N PHE A 97 20.85 3.87 9.81
CA PHE A 97 21.79 4.39 10.80
C PHE A 97 22.55 5.61 10.26
N ASP A 98 21.79 6.62 9.87
CA ASP A 98 22.25 7.93 9.41
C ASP A 98 21.42 9.05 10.05
N ASP A 99 21.73 10.30 9.73
CA ASP A 99 21.07 11.47 10.32
C ASP A 99 19.56 11.49 10.00
N ALA A 100 19.19 11.14 8.77
CA ALA A 100 17.79 11.13 8.33
C ALA A 100 16.98 10.05 9.05
N GLY A 101 17.51 8.82 9.14
CA GLY A 101 16.87 7.73 9.86
C GLY A 101 16.80 7.96 11.37
N ASN A 102 17.84 8.57 11.96
CA ASN A 102 17.80 8.98 13.36
C ASN A 102 16.72 10.05 13.61
N GLN A 103 16.57 11.01 12.70
CA GLN A 103 15.50 12.01 12.77
C GLN A 103 14.12 11.35 12.65
N ALA A 104 13.95 10.40 11.74
CA ALA A 104 12.70 9.65 11.58
C ALA A 104 12.34 8.85 12.84
N VAL A 105 13.32 8.20 13.49
CA VAL A 105 13.14 7.56 14.80
C VAL A 105 12.62 8.55 15.85
N GLN A 106 13.20 9.76 15.94
CA GLN A 106 12.73 10.79 16.87
C GLN A 106 11.30 11.26 16.55
N LEU A 107 10.97 11.41 15.26
CA LEU A 107 9.61 11.75 14.83
C LEU A 107 8.59 10.69 15.26
N ALA A 108 8.91 9.42 15.06
CA ALA A 108 8.06 8.29 15.42
C ALA A 108 7.83 8.20 16.94
N ILE A 109 8.85 8.48 17.75
CA ILE A 109 8.75 8.46 19.22
C ILE A 109 7.94 9.66 19.73
N ARG A 110 8.14 10.85 19.16
CA ARG A 110 7.54 12.10 19.63
C ARG A 110 6.06 12.23 19.25
N ASN A 111 5.69 11.82 18.04
CA ASN A 111 4.32 11.99 17.51
C ASN A 111 3.81 10.69 16.86
N PRO A 112 3.77 9.56 17.58
CA PRO A 112 3.47 8.24 16.99
C PRO A 112 2.11 8.19 16.27
N GLU A 113 1.11 8.93 16.73
CA GLU A 113 -0.22 9.02 16.14
C GLU A 113 -0.26 9.63 14.74
N ARG A 114 0.77 10.41 14.37
CA ARG A 114 0.89 11.03 13.04
C ARG A 114 1.48 10.12 11.98
N TYR A 115 1.90 8.91 12.36
CA TYR A 115 2.60 8.00 11.46
C TYR A 115 1.99 6.60 11.47
N VAL A 116 2.44 5.80 10.50
CA VAL A 116 2.23 4.38 10.39
C VAL A 116 3.60 3.75 10.15
N LEU A 117 3.94 2.74 10.94
CA LEU A 117 5.17 1.99 10.79
C LEU A 117 4.88 0.73 9.97
N LYS A 118 5.52 0.59 8.80
CA LYS A 118 5.21 -0.48 7.84
C LYS A 118 6.41 -1.41 7.64
N PRO A 119 6.25 -2.74 7.79
CA PRO A 119 7.28 -3.70 7.44
C PRO A 119 7.24 -4.00 5.93
N GLN A 120 8.24 -4.72 5.41
CA GLN A 120 8.27 -5.19 4.02
C GLN A 120 7.35 -6.41 3.78
N ARG A 121 6.05 -6.27 4.09
CA ARG A 121 5.03 -7.31 3.90
C ARG A 121 3.81 -6.77 3.13
N GLU A 122 3.15 -7.67 2.41
CA GLU A 122 1.92 -7.42 1.66
C GLU A 122 0.72 -8.16 2.29
N GLY A 123 -0.50 -7.82 1.87
CA GLY A 123 -1.73 -8.53 2.26
C GLY A 123 -2.46 -7.99 3.48
N GLY A 124 -2.09 -6.81 3.98
CA GLY A 124 -2.73 -6.15 5.12
C GLY A 124 -2.38 -6.78 6.48
N GLY A 125 -2.70 -6.07 7.56
CA GLY A 125 -2.58 -6.54 8.95
C GLY A 125 -1.16 -6.57 9.53
N ASN A 126 -0.18 -5.99 8.84
CA ASN A 126 1.23 -6.00 9.28
C ASN A 126 1.71 -4.64 9.81
N ASN A 127 0.95 -3.57 9.61
CA ASN A 127 1.36 -2.23 9.99
C ASN A 127 1.18 -2.01 11.51
N ILE A 128 1.97 -1.11 12.08
CA ILE A 128 1.87 -0.70 13.48
C ILE A 128 1.41 0.76 13.51
N TYR A 129 0.44 1.05 14.39
CA TYR A 129 -0.23 2.35 14.49
C TYR A 129 -0.21 2.89 15.92
N GLY A 130 -0.36 4.20 16.05
CA GLY A 130 -0.55 4.88 17.33
C GLY A 130 0.58 4.60 18.31
N PHE A 131 0.27 4.58 19.61
CA PHE A 131 1.27 4.46 20.67
C PHE A 131 2.19 3.23 20.55
N LYS A 132 1.72 2.15 19.91
CA LYS A 132 2.52 0.93 19.67
C LYS A 132 3.75 1.19 18.78
N ILE A 133 3.72 2.23 17.94
CA ILE A 133 4.88 2.64 17.14
C ILE A 133 6.06 2.99 18.07
N LYS A 134 5.79 3.72 19.16
CA LYS A 134 6.83 4.12 20.11
C LYS A 134 7.48 2.90 20.75
N ASP A 135 6.68 1.95 21.21
CA ASP A 135 7.19 0.72 21.85
C ASP A 135 8.03 -0.11 20.86
N ALA A 136 7.53 -0.29 19.63
CA ALA A 136 8.25 -1.00 18.57
C ALA A 136 9.58 -0.32 18.24
N ILE A 137 9.56 0.99 17.99
CA ILE A 137 10.77 1.78 17.67
C ILE A 137 11.76 1.74 18.83
N MET A 138 11.32 1.91 20.08
CA MET A 138 12.20 1.85 21.25
C MET A 138 12.85 0.46 21.41
N GLY A 139 12.12 -0.61 21.11
CA GLY A 139 12.64 -1.98 21.14
C GLY A 139 13.70 -2.26 20.06
N MET A 140 13.62 -1.61 18.90
CA MET A 140 14.53 -1.82 17.78
C MET A 140 15.50 -0.66 17.50
N LYS A 141 15.48 0.42 18.29
CA LYS A 141 16.17 1.68 17.95
C LYS A 141 17.68 1.50 17.68
N ASP A 142 18.33 0.61 18.43
CA ASP A 142 19.77 0.35 18.34
C ASP A 142 20.09 -0.92 17.54
N SER A 143 19.06 -1.58 16.99
CA SER A 143 19.17 -2.83 16.24
C SER A 143 19.06 -2.59 14.73
N LYS A 144 19.82 -3.36 13.94
CA LYS A 144 19.68 -3.38 12.47
C LYS A 144 18.27 -3.73 12.00
N GLU A 145 17.47 -4.36 12.86
CA GLU A 145 16.06 -4.65 12.61
C GLU A 145 15.26 -3.42 12.16
N ARG A 146 15.56 -2.23 12.70
CA ARG A 146 14.81 -1.01 12.34
C ARG A 146 14.84 -0.71 10.84
N THR A 147 15.88 -1.13 10.13
CA THR A 147 16.03 -0.94 8.67
C THR A 147 15.06 -1.79 7.83
N ALA A 148 14.42 -2.80 8.42
CA ALA A 148 13.38 -3.59 7.77
C ALA A 148 12.02 -2.86 7.71
N TRP A 149 11.92 -1.69 8.34
CA TRP A 149 10.70 -0.90 8.45
C TRP A 149 10.86 0.45 7.76
N ILE A 150 9.73 1.02 7.36
CA ILE A 150 9.63 2.42 6.95
C ILE A 150 8.64 3.14 7.86
N LEU A 151 8.87 4.43 8.09
CA LEU A 151 7.93 5.31 8.76
C LEU A 151 7.19 6.13 7.70
N MET A 152 5.87 6.07 7.67
CA MET A 152 5.05 6.81 6.71
C MET A 152 4.10 7.73 7.46
N GLU A 153 3.91 8.96 6.99
CA GLU A 153 2.88 9.86 7.50
C GLU A 153 1.50 9.24 7.34
N LYS A 154 0.72 9.29 8.41
CA LYS A 154 -0.66 8.82 8.41
C LYS A 154 -1.51 9.80 7.62
N ILE A 155 -2.17 9.30 6.58
CA ILE A 155 -3.13 10.06 5.79
C ILE A 155 -4.44 10.12 6.56
N CYS A 156 -4.99 11.32 6.71
CA CYS A 156 -6.25 11.58 7.39
C CYS A 156 -7.28 12.10 6.38
N PRO A 157 -7.93 11.21 5.59
CA PRO A 157 -8.92 11.62 4.61
C PRO A 157 -10.19 12.17 5.29
N PRO A 158 -11.01 12.96 4.58
CA PRO A 158 -12.31 13.40 5.08
C PRO A 158 -13.22 12.24 5.48
N LEU A 159 -13.96 12.41 6.57
CA LEU A 159 -14.94 11.43 7.02
C LEU A 159 -16.21 11.52 6.19
N THR A 160 -16.70 10.36 5.76
CA THR A 160 -18.03 10.22 5.17
C THR A 160 -18.95 9.48 6.15
N ARG A 161 -20.25 9.75 6.13
CA ARG A 161 -21.22 8.99 6.93
C ARG A 161 -21.97 8.03 6.03
N GLY A 162 -22.03 6.77 6.44
CA GLY A 162 -22.69 5.73 5.64
C GLY A 162 -23.01 4.49 6.45
N TYR A 163 -23.62 3.54 5.77
CA TYR A 163 -23.99 2.25 6.33
C TYR A 163 -23.09 1.16 5.74
N VAL A 164 -22.56 0.30 6.60
CA VAL A 164 -21.74 -0.84 6.18
C VAL A 164 -22.59 -2.10 6.32
N VAL A 165 -22.91 -2.73 5.19
CA VAL A 165 -23.70 -3.96 5.15
C VAL A 165 -22.75 -5.16 5.16
N ARG A 166 -22.93 -6.08 6.11
CA ARG A 166 -22.14 -7.31 6.22
C ARG A 166 -23.04 -8.54 6.37
N PRO A 167 -22.64 -9.70 5.79
CA PRO A 167 -23.32 -10.97 6.06
C PRO A 167 -23.37 -11.27 7.57
N GLY A 168 -24.54 -11.68 8.07
CA GLY A 168 -24.75 -11.92 9.51
C GLY A 168 -24.80 -10.65 10.38
N GLY A 169 -24.71 -9.47 9.76
CA GLY A 169 -24.90 -8.20 10.45
C GLY A 169 -26.35 -7.92 10.84
N PRO A 170 -26.60 -6.85 11.62
CA PRO A 170 -27.95 -6.44 11.99
C PRO A 170 -28.78 -6.07 10.75
N LYS A 171 -30.09 -6.28 10.83
CA LYS A 171 -31.05 -5.94 9.75
C LYS A 171 -30.98 -4.47 9.33
N VAL A 172 -30.74 -3.58 10.29
CA VAL A 172 -30.46 -2.16 10.06
C VAL A 172 -29.05 -1.90 10.59
N PRO A 173 -28.05 -1.72 9.71
CA PRO A 173 -26.70 -1.34 10.13
C PRO A 173 -26.71 0.01 10.86
N PRO A 174 -25.82 0.21 11.84
CA PRO A 174 -25.62 1.52 12.42
C PRO A 174 -25.05 2.49 11.37
N LEU A 175 -25.37 3.77 11.53
CA LEU A 175 -24.69 4.83 10.79
C LEU A 175 -23.28 5.00 11.36
N SER A 176 -22.26 4.87 10.52
CA SER A 176 -20.85 4.95 10.91
C SER A 176 -20.14 6.11 10.24
N ASN A 177 -19.06 6.56 10.86
CA ASN A 177 -18.06 7.41 10.22
C ASN A 177 -17.07 6.52 9.47
N LEU A 178 -16.87 6.81 8.19
CA LEU A 178 -16.14 5.98 7.25
C LEU A 178 -15.01 6.76 6.60
N VAL A 179 -13.97 6.03 6.23
CA VAL A 179 -12.86 6.52 5.39
C VAL A 179 -12.71 5.60 4.20
N SER A 180 -12.43 6.20 3.04
CA SER A 180 -12.34 5.49 1.77
C SER A 180 -10.95 5.61 1.17
N GLU A 181 -10.52 4.56 0.49
CA GLU A 181 -9.24 4.45 -0.20
C GLU A 181 -9.48 4.01 -1.65
N LEU A 182 -9.07 4.86 -2.59
CA LEU A 182 -9.25 4.62 -4.02
C LEU A 182 -8.01 3.92 -4.60
N GLY A 183 -8.20 2.68 -5.07
CA GLY A 183 -7.23 1.96 -5.89
C GLY A 183 -7.50 2.17 -7.37
N ILE A 184 -6.46 2.44 -8.16
CA ILE A 184 -6.51 2.54 -9.63
C ILE A 184 -5.76 1.35 -10.23
N PHE A 185 -6.42 0.59 -11.10
CA PHE A 185 -5.79 -0.57 -11.75
C PHE A 185 -5.07 -0.15 -13.02
N GLY A 186 -3.81 -0.55 -13.13
CA GLY A 186 -3.00 -0.43 -14.34
C GLY A 186 -2.61 -1.80 -14.89
N VAL A 187 -2.50 -1.90 -16.21
CA VAL A 187 -1.95 -3.07 -16.92
C VAL A 187 -0.72 -2.60 -17.68
N ILE A 188 0.41 -3.24 -17.40
CA ILE A 188 1.64 -3.11 -18.17
C ILE A 188 2.06 -4.47 -18.73
N ILE A 189 2.36 -4.53 -20.02
CA ILE A 189 2.91 -5.71 -20.70
C ILE A 189 4.09 -5.23 -21.52
N GLY A 190 5.24 -5.87 -21.33
CA GLY A 190 6.47 -5.52 -22.02
C GLY A 190 7.64 -6.38 -21.55
N ASP A 191 8.80 -6.09 -22.11
CA ASP A 191 10.09 -6.65 -21.70
C ASP A 191 10.98 -5.54 -21.11
N ALA A 192 12.30 -5.78 -21.06
CA ALA A 192 13.24 -4.83 -20.48
C ALA A 192 13.43 -3.56 -21.32
N GLU A 193 13.12 -3.60 -22.61
CA GLU A 193 13.40 -2.55 -23.58
C GLU A 193 12.11 -1.94 -24.15
N HIS A 194 11.05 -2.74 -24.27
CA HIS A 194 9.85 -2.36 -24.99
C HIS A 194 8.58 -2.56 -24.16
N ILE A 195 7.82 -1.48 -23.99
CA ILE A 195 6.47 -1.51 -23.42
C ILE A 195 5.47 -1.70 -24.55
N MET A 196 4.75 -2.82 -24.54
CA MET A 196 3.72 -3.16 -25.53
C MET A 196 2.34 -2.64 -25.14
N VAL A 197 2.00 -2.73 -23.85
CA VAL A 197 0.74 -2.25 -23.29
C VAL A 197 1.04 -1.45 -22.03
N ASN A 198 0.44 -0.28 -21.90
CA ASN A 198 0.42 0.52 -20.68
C ASN A 198 -0.91 1.26 -20.62
N LYS A 199 -1.84 0.79 -19.77
CA LYS A 199 -3.21 1.32 -19.69
C LYS A 199 -3.74 1.32 -18.27
N GLN A 200 -4.50 2.34 -17.92
CA GLN A 200 -5.41 2.32 -16.77
C GLN A 200 -6.68 1.56 -17.19
N VAL A 201 -7.14 0.60 -16.37
CA VAL A 201 -8.20 -0.36 -16.75
C VAL A 201 -9.40 -0.39 -15.80
N GLY A 202 -9.43 0.50 -14.81
CA GLY A 202 -10.51 0.59 -13.84
C GLY A 202 -10.04 1.09 -12.48
N HIS A 203 -10.92 0.92 -11.49
CA HIS A 203 -10.68 1.31 -10.11
C HIS A 203 -11.43 0.39 -9.14
N MET A 204 -11.06 0.45 -7.87
CA MET A 204 -11.78 -0.14 -6.75
C MET A 204 -11.74 0.85 -5.59
N LEU A 205 -12.90 1.18 -5.04
CA LEU A 205 -12.98 1.94 -3.80
C LEU A 205 -13.16 0.96 -2.64
N ARG A 206 -12.30 1.08 -1.63
CA ARG A 206 -12.45 0.36 -0.36
C ARG A 206 -12.84 1.35 0.71
N THR A 207 -13.81 1.00 1.53
CA THR A 207 -14.28 1.84 2.63
C THR A 207 -14.22 1.04 3.93
N LYS A 208 -13.73 1.67 4.99
CA LYS A 208 -13.62 1.09 6.34
C LYS A 208 -14.17 2.06 7.37
N ASP A 209 -14.44 1.55 8.57
CA ASP A 209 -14.75 2.40 9.71
C ASP A 209 -13.56 3.31 10.02
N ALA A 210 -13.82 4.58 10.32
CA ALA A 210 -12.78 5.57 10.58
C ALA A 210 -11.89 5.22 11.79
N THR A 211 -12.39 4.41 12.72
CA THR A 211 -11.65 3.94 13.90
C THR A 211 -10.79 2.70 13.60
N ALA A 212 -10.97 2.06 12.43
CA ALA A 212 -10.23 0.87 12.07
C ALA A 212 -8.84 1.21 11.50
N ASP A 213 -7.81 0.68 12.14
CA ASP A 213 -6.43 0.82 11.66
C ASP A 213 -6.21 0.13 10.30
N GLU A 214 -6.81 -1.05 10.11
CA GLU A 214 -6.65 -1.87 8.90
C GLU A 214 -7.91 -1.88 8.02
N GLY A 215 -7.71 -2.00 6.69
CA GLY A 215 -8.77 -1.83 5.68
C GLY A 215 -8.97 -3.00 4.72
N GLY A 216 -8.32 -4.15 4.96
CA GLY A 216 -8.39 -5.29 4.05
C GLY A 216 -9.81 -5.83 3.89
N VAL A 217 -10.29 -5.95 2.65
CA VAL A 217 -11.60 -6.57 2.35
C VAL A 217 -11.56 -8.07 2.65
N ALA A 218 -10.49 -8.75 2.23
CA ALA A 218 -10.30 -10.18 2.45
C ALA A 218 -10.15 -10.56 3.94
N SER A 219 -9.64 -9.64 4.77
CA SER A 219 -9.56 -9.82 6.22
C SER A 219 -10.87 -9.45 6.95
N GLY A 220 -11.89 -8.99 6.22
CA GLY A 220 -13.19 -8.62 6.78
C GLY A 220 -13.23 -7.24 7.45
N LEU A 221 -12.14 -6.48 7.42
CA LEU A 221 -12.04 -5.16 8.06
C LEU A 221 -12.55 -4.04 7.16
N GLY A 222 -12.28 -4.13 5.85
CA GLY A 222 -12.83 -3.24 4.83
C GLY A 222 -14.12 -3.75 4.19
N THR A 223 -14.72 -2.90 3.37
CA THR A 223 -15.83 -3.19 2.47
C THR A 223 -15.59 -2.58 1.10
N LEU A 224 -16.20 -3.18 0.07
CA LEU A 224 -16.19 -2.62 -1.28
C LEU A 224 -17.19 -1.47 -1.38
N ASP A 225 -16.84 -0.47 -2.17
CA ASP A 225 -17.63 0.74 -2.36
C ASP A 225 -17.53 1.24 -3.81
N GLY A 226 -18.34 2.24 -4.17
CA GLY A 226 -18.34 2.90 -5.46
C GLY A 226 -18.05 4.40 -5.31
N PRO A 227 -17.13 4.99 -6.10
CA PRO A 227 -16.89 6.41 -6.04
C PRO A 227 -18.08 7.20 -6.60
N PHE A 228 -18.57 8.17 -5.84
CA PHE A 228 -19.51 9.17 -6.33
C PHE A 228 -18.73 10.46 -6.63
N LEU A 229 -18.67 10.82 -7.92
CA LEU A 229 -18.02 12.06 -8.34
C LEU A 229 -18.89 13.25 -7.92
N VAL A 230 -18.27 14.21 -7.25
CA VAL A 230 -18.88 15.47 -6.85
C VAL A 230 -18.23 16.60 -7.63
N ASP A 231 -19.03 17.57 -8.06
CA ASP A 231 -18.50 18.80 -8.65
C ASP A 231 -17.84 19.68 -7.57
N ASP A 232 -16.88 20.50 -7.98
CA ASP A 232 -16.19 21.49 -7.12
C ASP A 232 -17.07 22.71 -6.75
#